data_AF-A0A3G1A9A0-F1
#
_entry.id   AF-A0A3G1A9A0-F1
#
_cell.length_a   1.000
_cell.length_b   1.000
_cell.length_c   1.000
_cell.angle_alpha   90.00
_cell.angle_beta   90.00
_cell.angle_gamma   90.00
#
_symmetry.space_group_name_H-M   'P 1'
#
loop_
_entity.id
_entity.type
_entity.pdbx_description
1 polymer ?
#
loop_
_entity_poly.entity_id
_entity_poly.type
_entity_poly.pdbx_seq_one_letter_code
_entity_poly.pdbx_strand_id
1 'polypeptide(L)' 'MFLFGSRAREGVGRDYDIAVVFEKRPTSALELGLLLVDLAEALGVHEELIDLVDLDTAPLSLVKTIIDEGKIPQ' A
#
# COMPACT_ATOMS: atom_id res chain seq x y z
N MET A 1 -8.01 3.24 -0.45
CA MET A 1 -6.56 3.01 -0.53
C MET A 1 -5.86 4.32 -0.23
N PHE A 2 -4.76 4.28 0.52
CA PHE A 2 -3.95 5.44 0.88
C PHE A 2 -2.49 5.16 0.54
N LEU A 3 -1.78 6.13 -0.01
CA LEU A 3 -0.32 6.15 -0.05
C LEU A 3 0.18 6.76 1.27
N PHE A 4 1.12 6.13 1.94
CA PHE A 4 1.74 6.66 3.15
C PHE A 4 3.28 6.66 3.04
N GLY A 5 3.97 6.90 4.14
CA GLY A 5 5.44 6.81 4.19
C GLY A 5 6.17 7.95 3.46
N SER A 6 7.37 7.65 2.98
CA SER A 6 8.29 8.66 2.40
C SER A 6 7.69 9.37 1.20
N ARG A 7 7.11 8.61 0.25
CA ARG A 7 6.48 9.18 -0.95
C ARG A 7 5.27 10.05 -0.62
N ALA A 8 4.47 9.69 0.37
CA ALA A 8 3.36 10.54 0.81
C ALA A 8 3.86 11.85 1.42
N ARG A 9 4.90 11.82 2.26
CA ARG A 9 5.43 13.01 2.95
C ARG A 9 6.23 13.94 2.02
N GLU A 10 7.14 13.39 1.24
CA GLU A 10 8.18 14.14 0.51
C GLU A 10 7.98 14.13 -1.01
N GLY A 11 7.05 13.33 -1.54
CA GLY A 11 6.86 13.14 -2.99
C GLY A 11 7.91 12.25 -3.64
N VAL A 12 8.94 11.86 -2.88
CA VAL A 12 10.02 10.96 -3.29
C VAL A 12 10.22 9.88 -2.23
N GLY A 13 10.70 8.71 -2.65
CA GLY A 13 10.90 7.57 -1.77
C GLY A 13 11.38 6.37 -2.56
N ARG A 14 11.88 5.36 -1.85
CA ARG A 14 12.33 4.11 -2.47
C ARG A 14 11.11 3.28 -2.89
N ASP A 15 10.33 2.87 -1.91
CA ASP A 15 9.19 1.97 -2.07
C ASP A 15 7.87 2.76 -2.06
N TYR A 16 6.79 2.13 -2.51
CA TYR A 16 5.42 2.62 -2.43
C TYR A 16 4.74 1.93 -1.26
N ASP A 17 4.62 2.65 -0.15
CA ASP A 17 3.88 2.23 1.03
C ASP A 17 2.37 2.44 0.80
N ILE A 18 1.61 1.37 0.55
CA ILE A 18 0.20 1.42 0.18
C ILE A 18 -0.66 0.75 1.25
N ALA A 19 -1.60 1.48 1.82
CA ALA A 19 -2.57 0.98 2.79
C ALA A 19 -3.95 0.76 2.15
N VAL A 20 -4.53 -0.42 2.38
CA VAL A 20 -5.82 -0.83 1.81
C VAL A 20 -6.73 -1.41 2.89
N VAL A 21 -8.04 -1.27 2.66
CA VAL A 21 -9.07 -2.09 3.34
C VAL A 21 -9.66 -2.96 2.25
N PHE A 22 -9.65 -4.27 2.46
CA PHE A 22 -10.21 -5.21 1.49
C PHE A 22 -11.70 -5.41 1.75
N GLU A 23 -12.54 -5.18 0.74
CA GLU A 23 -13.94 -5.64 0.79
C GLU A 23 -14.00 -7.18 0.85
N LYS A 24 -13.10 -7.85 0.12
CA LYS A 24 -12.86 -9.28 0.19
C LYS A 24 -11.35 -9.51 0.20
N ARG A 25 -10.84 -10.07 1.30
CA ARG A 25 -9.40 -10.37 1.42
C ARG A 25 -8.96 -11.44 0.42
N PRO A 26 -7.73 -11.33 -0.12
CA PRO A 26 -7.10 -12.42 -0.84
C PRO A 26 -7.05 -13.67 0.03
N THR A 27 -7.42 -14.80 -0.56
CA THR A 27 -7.46 -16.10 0.11
C THR A 27 -6.23 -16.95 -0.18
N SER A 28 -5.36 -16.50 -1.09
CA SER A 28 -4.13 -17.18 -1.47
C SER A 28 -3.00 -16.20 -1.79
N ALA A 29 -1.76 -16.70 -1.73
CA ALA A 29 -0.58 -15.95 -2.15
C ALA A 29 -0.62 -15.58 -3.64
N LEU A 30 -1.28 -16.37 -4.48
CA LEU A 30 -1.44 -16.08 -5.90
C LEU A 30 -2.35 -14.86 -6.12
N GLU A 31 -3.49 -14.80 -5.42
CA GLU A 31 -4.40 -13.64 -5.50
C GLU A 31 -3.72 -12.36 -5.00
N LEU A 32 -2.95 -12.45 -3.91
CA LEU A 32 -2.17 -11.31 -3.41
C LEU A 32 -1.07 -10.91 -4.38
N GLY A 33 -0.36 -11.88 -4.98
CA GLY A 33 0.68 -11.61 -5.97
C GLY A 33 0.15 -10.92 -7.22
N LEU A 34 -1.00 -11.35 -7.73
CA LEU A 34 -1.65 -10.70 -8.88
C LEU A 34 -2.01 -9.24 -8.57
N LEU A 35 -2.52 -8.94 -7.37
CA LEU A 35 -2.77 -7.57 -6.95
C LEU A 35 -1.49 -6.72 -6.90
N LEU A 36 -0.37 -7.27 -6.42
CA LEU A 36 0.91 -6.56 -6.41
C LEU A 36 1.41 -6.29 -7.83
N VAL A 37 1.26 -7.25 -8.75
CA VAL A 37 1.59 -7.07 -10.17
C VAL A 37 0.74 -5.96 -10.80
N ASP A 38 -0.58 -5.97 -10.57
CA ASP A 38 -1.49 -4.95 -11.10
C ASP A 38 -1.14 -3.55 -10.58
N LEU A 39 -0.81 -3.42 -9.28
CA LEU A 39 -0.36 -2.15 -8.69
C LEU A 39 0.99 -1.70 -9.27
N ALA A 40 1.92 -2.63 -9.49
CA ALA A 40 3.24 -2.36 -10.05
C ALA A 40 3.15 -1.86 -11.49
N GLU A 41 2.31 -2.49 -12.31
CA GLU A 41 2.04 -2.06 -13.67
C GLU A 41 1.44 -0.65 -13.69
N ALA A 42 0.43 -0.38 -12.84
CA ALA A 42 -0.20 0.93 -12.75
C ALA A 42 0.78 2.05 -12.34
N LEU A 43 1.78 1.72 -11.53
CA LEU A 43 2.81 2.65 -11.05
C LEU A 43 4.08 2.68 -11.92
N GLY A 44 4.18 1.80 -12.93
CA GLY A 44 5.36 1.67 -13.79
C GLY A 44 6.62 1.23 -13.05
N VAL A 45 6.48 0.39 -12.02
CA VAL A 45 7.59 -0.10 -11.18
C VAL A 45 7.59 -1.64 -11.09
N HIS A 46 8.61 -2.19 -10.44
CA HIS A 46 8.68 -3.62 -10.11
C HIS A 46 7.89 -3.91 -8.83
N GLU A 47 7.24 -5.07 -8.70
CA GLU A 47 6.40 -5.39 -7.54
C GLU A 47 7.16 -5.38 -6.19
N GLU A 48 8.47 -5.61 -6.22
CA GLU A 48 9.36 -5.55 -5.04
C GLU A 48 9.44 -4.15 -4.40
N LEU A 49 9.00 -3.11 -5.12
CA LEU A 49 8.96 -1.73 -4.62
C LEU A 49 7.59 -1.38 -4.03
N ILE A 50 6.72 -2.36 -3.79
CA ILE A 50 5.37 -2.13 -3.24
C ILE A 50 5.24 -2.82 -1.88
N ASP A 51 5.05 -2.00 -0.85
CA ASP A 51 4.74 -2.46 0.49
C ASP A 51 3.24 -2.28 0.76
N LEU A 52 2.49 -3.38 0.65
CA LEU A 52 1.04 -3.38 0.85
C LEU A 52 0.66 -3.71 2.30
N VAL A 53 -0.15 -2.85 2.91
CA VAL A 53 -0.64 -2.98 4.29
C VAL A 53 -2.16 -3.13 4.31
N ASP A 54 -2.66 -4.22 4.89
CA ASP A 54 -4.07 -4.39 5.21
C ASP A 54 -4.41 -3.68 6.53
N LEU A 55 -5.17 -2.59 6.43
CA LEU A 55 -5.56 -1.74 7.56
C LEU A 55 -6.38 -2.46 8.62
N ASP A 56 -7.14 -3.50 8.25
CA ASP A 56 -7.95 -4.23 9.22
C ASP A 56 -7.11 -5.14 10.13
N THR A 57 -5.88 -5.46 9.74
CA THR A 57 -4.98 -6.34 10.50
C THR A 57 -3.71 -5.64 10.98
N ALA A 58 -3.47 -4.41 10.51
CA ALA A 58 -2.31 -3.61 10.87
C ALA A 58 -2.31 -3.24 12.38
N PRO A 59 -1.12 -3.15 13.01
CA PRO A 59 -1.00 -2.61 14.36
C PRO A 59 -1.54 -1.18 14.45
N LEU A 60 -2.21 -0.83 15.56
CA LEU A 60 -2.80 0.51 15.76
C LEU A 60 -1.80 1.65 15.62
N SER A 61 -0.53 1.44 15.97
CA SER A 61 0.53 2.42 15.78
C SER A 61 0.74 2.77 14.31
N LEU A 62 0.66 1.77 13.42
CA LEU A 62 0.79 1.98 11.97
C LEU A 62 -0.47 2.61 11.39
N VAL A 63 -1.65 2.17 11.84
CA VAL A 63 -2.94 2.80 11.46
C VAL A 63 -2.92 4.29 11.80
N LYS A 64 -2.42 4.66 12.99
CA LYS A 64 -2.27 6.06 13.38
C LYS A 64 -1.37 6.82 12.40
N THR A 65 -0.21 6.28 12.05
CA THR A 65 0.69 6.90 11.04
C THR A 65 -0.01 7.12 9.70
N ILE A 66 -0.78 6.13 9.24
CA ILE A 66 -1.52 6.23 7.97
C ILE A 66 -2.61 7.30 8.04
N ILE A 67 -3.30 7.45 9.17
CA ILE A 67 -4.29 8.52 9.38
C ILE A 67 -3.61 9.90 9.38
N ASP A 68 -2.46 10.03 10.02
CA ASP A 68 -1.76 11.32 10.17
C ASP A 68 -1.08 11.79 8.88
N GLU A 69 -0.53 10.85 8.09
CA GLU A 69 0.37 11.16 6.97
C GLU A 69 -0.17 10.70 5.60
N GLY A 70 -1.18 9.82 5.59
CA GLY A 70 -1.68 9.17 4.39
C GLY A 70 -2.33 10.14 3.42
N LYS A 71 -2.10 9.90 2.12
CA LYS A 71 -2.69 10.66 1.01
C LYS A 71 -3.52 9.75 0.13
N ILE A 72 -4.66 10.25 -0.36
CA ILE A 72 -5.41 9.57 -1.41
C ILE A 72 -4.66 9.83 -2.73
N PRO A 73 -4.18 8.79 -3.43
CA PRO A 73 -3.56 8.97 -4.75
C PRO A 73 -4.57 9.61 -5.71
N GLN A 74 -4.16 10.63 -6.46
CA GLN A 74 -4.96 11.25 -7.53
C GLN A 74 -4.63 10.65 -8.89
#